data_AF-A0A4R1AE35-F1
#
_entry.id   AF-A0A4R1AE35-F1
#
_cell.length_a   1.000
_cell.length_b   1.000
_cell.length_c   1.000
_cell.angle_alpha   90.00
_cell.angle_beta   90.00
_cell.angle_gamma   90.00
#
_symmetry.space_group_name_H-M   'P 1'
#
loop_
_entity.id
_entity.type
_entity.pdbx_description
1 polymer ?
#
loop_
_entity_poly.entity_id
_entity_poly.type
_entity_poly.pdbx_seq_one_letter_code
_entity_poly.pdbx_strand_id
1 'polypeptide(L)'
;MTAGQTAERTLVEPGLARPVLDVVIPVFNEQDALVGAVETVRAHLATLPYAARVTIADNASTDATELLGHQLAQAHDDVRMVRLAQKGRGRALKQVWSRSDAEVLVYMDVDLSTDLNALLPLVAPLISGHSDVAIGSRLSPASRTVRGPRREVISRCYNVLLRGTLRARFRDAQCGFKAIRRDVAAELLPLVEDDEWFFDTELLVLAERAGLRIHEVPVDWVDDPDSSVDVVRTALQDLRGMARLGGALVRGRLPLAEVQARLGRVYREGGEGRLRAQVAVFAAIGVASTLAYALLYVLLRHAVPAQAANALALVLTAVANTAANRRLTFGVRGRGRAVTHQAQGLLVLGCGLVLTSASLWLLHRVSGSDHPLAEVVVLTLANLCVTVLRFVAMRTWIFRRGRTGVVDGRVDEDRGMQHDRAHEAD
;
A
#
# COMPACT_ATOMS: atom_id res chain seq x y z
N MET A 1 21.14 -54.55 -49.38
CA MET A 1 21.44 -54.65 -47.94
C MET A 1 21.16 -53.30 -47.30
N THR A 2 20.45 -53.30 -46.17
CA THR A 2 19.82 -52.14 -45.55
C THR A 2 20.66 -51.61 -44.39
N ALA A 3 20.77 -50.28 -44.28
CA ALA A 3 21.21 -49.60 -43.06
C ALA A 3 20.62 -48.19 -43.03
N GLY A 4 19.32 -48.10 -42.73
CA GLY A 4 18.68 -46.81 -42.45
C GLY A 4 19.05 -46.37 -41.04
N GLN A 5 19.70 -45.21 -40.90
CA GLN A 5 19.84 -44.55 -39.60
C GLN A 5 18.52 -43.88 -39.25
N THR A 6 17.64 -44.61 -38.56
CA THR A 6 16.48 -44.02 -37.89
C THR A 6 17.01 -43.11 -36.79
N ALA A 7 16.92 -41.80 -36.98
CA ALA A 7 17.16 -40.85 -35.90
C ALA A 7 16.11 -41.08 -34.82
N GLU A 8 16.52 -41.68 -33.71
CA GLU A 8 15.67 -41.97 -32.56
C GLU A 8 15.29 -40.65 -31.90
N ARG A 9 14.17 -40.10 -32.38
CA ARG A 9 13.60 -38.85 -31.90
C ARG A 9 13.07 -39.11 -30.49
N THR A 10 13.91 -38.89 -29.49
CA THR A 10 13.57 -39.02 -28.07
C THR A 10 12.28 -38.26 -27.82
N LEU A 11 11.18 -39.00 -27.65
CA LEU A 11 9.90 -38.43 -27.28
C LEU A 11 10.06 -37.99 -25.83
N VAL A 12 10.23 -36.68 -25.65
CA VAL A 12 10.12 -36.05 -24.34
C VAL A 12 8.75 -36.43 -23.79
N GLU A 13 8.73 -37.20 -22.70
CA GLU A 13 7.47 -37.51 -22.02
C GLU A 13 6.73 -36.20 -21.71
N PRO A 14 5.39 -36.17 -21.77
CA PRO A 14 4.62 -34.96 -21.54
C PRO A 14 4.59 -34.59 -20.05
N GLY A 15 5.74 -34.21 -19.52
CA GLY A 15 5.82 -33.39 -18.32
C GLY A 15 5.01 -32.12 -18.57
N LEU A 16 4.03 -31.88 -17.71
CA LEU A 16 3.09 -30.75 -17.76
C LEU A 16 3.81 -29.48 -18.22
N ALA A 17 3.36 -28.92 -19.34
CA ALA A 17 3.92 -27.68 -19.88
C ALA A 17 3.91 -26.62 -18.77
N ARG A 18 5.10 -26.08 -18.47
CA ARG A 18 5.34 -25.17 -17.35
C ARG A 18 4.26 -24.08 -17.32
N PRO A 19 3.46 -23.95 -16.24
CA PRO A 19 2.32 -23.04 -16.22
C PRO A 19 2.78 -21.60 -16.42
N VAL A 20 2.00 -20.82 -17.15
CA VAL A 20 2.19 -19.37 -17.27
C VAL A 20 1.67 -18.69 -16.00
N LEU A 21 0.54 -19.18 -15.47
CA LEU A 21 -0.13 -18.64 -14.27
C LEU A 21 -0.14 -19.64 -13.11
N ASP A 22 0.16 -19.18 -11.90
CA ASP A 22 -0.08 -19.92 -10.66
C ASP A 22 -0.97 -19.09 -9.75
N VAL A 23 -2.24 -19.47 -9.64
CA VAL A 23 -3.27 -18.78 -8.84
C VAL A 23 -3.26 -19.35 -7.43
N VAL A 24 -2.69 -18.59 -6.49
CA VAL A 24 -2.58 -18.98 -5.10
C VAL A 24 -3.81 -18.53 -4.32
N ILE A 25 -4.46 -19.48 -3.64
CA ILE A 25 -5.62 -19.25 -2.77
C ILE A 25 -5.20 -19.58 -1.33
N PRO A 26 -4.87 -18.59 -0.49
CA PRO A 26 -4.61 -18.80 0.93
C PRO A 26 -5.90 -19.14 1.67
N VAL A 27 -5.89 -20.20 2.48
CA VAL A 27 -7.08 -20.65 3.23
C VAL A 27 -6.75 -20.90 4.69
N PHE A 28 -7.66 -20.54 5.59
CA PHE A 28 -7.58 -20.89 7.02
C PHE A 28 -8.98 -21.20 7.57
N ASN A 29 -9.26 -22.49 7.78
CA ASN A 29 -10.57 -23.00 8.19
C ASN A 29 -11.71 -22.60 7.22
N GLU A 30 -11.59 -23.02 5.97
CA GLU A 30 -12.44 -22.63 4.83
C GLU A 30 -13.13 -23.85 4.20
N GLN A 31 -13.38 -24.89 4.99
CA GLN A 31 -13.87 -26.20 4.51
C GLN A 31 -15.16 -26.11 3.67
N ASP A 32 -16.04 -25.14 3.97
CA ASP A 32 -17.34 -25.00 3.32
C ASP A 32 -17.25 -24.24 1.98
N ALA A 33 -16.22 -23.39 1.81
CA ALA A 33 -16.02 -22.57 0.60
C ALA A 33 -15.00 -23.19 -0.37
N LEU A 34 -13.98 -23.90 0.13
CA LEU A 34 -12.79 -24.30 -0.62
C LEU A 34 -13.09 -25.02 -1.96
N VAL A 35 -13.96 -26.03 -1.93
CA VAL A 35 -14.24 -26.88 -3.11
C VAL A 35 -14.87 -26.06 -4.23
N GLY A 36 -15.98 -25.37 -3.93
CA GLY A 36 -16.68 -24.54 -4.92
C GLY A 36 -15.82 -23.39 -5.43
N ALA A 37 -15.00 -22.79 -4.57
CA ALA A 37 -14.06 -21.73 -4.96
C ALA A 37 -13.00 -22.25 -5.94
N VAL A 38 -12.33 -23.36 -5.63
CA VAL A 38 -11.29 -23.95 -6.49
C VAL A 38 -11.87 -24.41 -7.83
N GLU A 39 -13.02 -25.09 -7.83
CA GLU A 39 -13.69 -25.51 -9.07
C GLU A 39 -14.09 -24.32 -9.96
N THR A 40 -14.63 -23.25 -9.38
CA THR A 40 -15.00 -22.03 -10.10
C THR A 40 -13.77 -21.34 -10.70
N VAL A 41 -12.67 -21.24 -9.95
CA VAL A 41 -11.42 -20.66 -10.44
C VAL A 41 -10.84 -21.49 -11.58
N ARG A 42 -10.80 -22.82 -11.45
CA ARG A 42 -10.33 -23.71 -12.53
C ARG A 42 -11.17 -23.60 -13.80
N ALA A 43 -12.50 -23.60 -13.65
CA ALA A 43 -13.41 -23.46 -14.78
C ALA A 43 -13.18 -22.13 -15.53
N HIS A 44 -12.92 -21.04 -14.80
CA HIS A 44 -12.55 -19.76 -15.41
C HIS A 44 -11.16 -19.80 -16.05
N LEU A 45 -10.16 -20.37 -15.38
CA LEU A 45 -8.78 -20.51 -15.91
C LEU A 45 -8.75 -21.29 -17.22
N ALA A 46 -9.58 -22.32 -17.38
CA ALA A 46 -9.73 -23.08 -18.62
C ALA A 46 -10.27 -22.25 -19.82
N THR A 47 -10.83 -21.06 -19.57
CA THR A 47 -11.22 -20.12 -20.63
C THR A 47 -10.09 -19.20 -21.10
N LEU A 48 -8.98 -19.14 -20.36
CA LEU A 48 -7.85 -18.27 -20.66
C LEU A 48 -6.89 -18.93 -21.68
N PRO A 49 -6.21 -18.14 -22.53
CA PRO A 49 -5.27 -18.67 -23.53
C PRO A 49 -3.90 -19.07 -22.93
N TYR A 50 -3.86 -19.46 -21.66
CA TYR A 50 -2.64 -19.66 -20.87
C TYR A 50 -2.74 -20.94 -20.05
N ALA A 51 -1.67 -21.75 -20.05
CA ALA A 51 -1.54 -22.85 -19.10
C ALA A 51 -1.52 -22.28 -17.66
N ALA A 52 -2.38 -22.79 -16.79
CA ALA A 52 -2.57 -22.25 -15.45
C ALA A 52 -2.70 -23.38 -14.42
N ARG A 53 -2.37 -23.06 -13.17
CA ARG A 53 -2.52 -23.93 -11.99
C ARG A 53 -3.23 -23.18 -10.88
N VAL A 54 -4.00 -23.87 -10.05
CA VAL A 54 -4.48 -23.38 -8.75
C VAL A 54 -3.61 -23.98 -7.65
N THR A 55 -3.01 -23.15 -6.81
CA THR A 55 -2.30 -23.62 -5.61
C THR A 55 -3.04 -23.21 -4.34
N ILE A 56 -3.64 -24.18 -3.65
CA ILE A 56 -4.25 -24.02 -2.33
C ILE A 56 -3.12 -23.89 -1.30
N ALA A 57 -3.10 -22.78 -0.57
CA ALA A 57 -2.07 -22.47 0.43
C ALA A 57 -2.69 -22.50 1.83
N ASP A 58 -2.75 -23.70 2.42
CA ASP A 58 -3.36 -23.93 3.73
C ASP A 58 -2.49 -23.36 4.86
N ASN A 59 -3.04 -22.33 5.49
CA ASN A 59 -2.43 -21.49 6.51
C ASN A 59 -2.61 -22.07 7.93
N ALA A 60 -2.26 -23.35 8.08
CA ALA A 60 -2.41 -24.16 9.30
C ALA A 60 -3.87 -24.29 9.80
N SER A 61 -4.77 -24.71 8.90
CA SER A 61 -6.18 -25.03 9.23
C SER A 61 -6.29 -26.21 10.20
N THR A 62 -7.35 -26.18 11.01
CA THR A 62 -7.67 -27.13 12.08
C THR A 62 -8.98 -27.91 11.85
N ASP A 63 -9.61 -27.71 10.70
CA ASP A 63 -10.87 -28.31 10.27
C ASP A 63 -10.65 -29.23 9.05
N ALA A 64 -11.69 -29.52 8.25
CA ALA A 64 -11.58 -30.38 7.08
C ALA A 64 -10.83 -29.76 5.87
N THR A 65 -10.39 -28.49 5.92
CA THR A 65 -9.75 -27.77 4.80
C THR A 65 -8.52 -28.52 4.24
N GLU A 66 -7.68 -29.10 5.11
CA GLU A 66 -6.50 -29.87 4.69
C GLU A 66 -6.90 -31.09 3.85
N LEU A 67 -7.88 -31.86 4.33
CA LEU A 67 -8.37 -33.09 3.69
C LEU A 67 -8.98 -32.78 2.32
N LEU A 68 -9.85 -31.78 2.25
CA LEU A 68 -10.52 -31.35 1.02
C LEU A 68 -9.50 -30.82 -0.01
N GLY A 69 -8.52 -30.03 0.44
CA GLY A 69 -7.43 -29.55 -0.42
C GLY A 69 -6.58 -30.68 -1.02
N HIS A 70 -6.32 -31.73 -0.25
CA HIS A 70 -5.65 -32.93 -0.76
C HIS A 70 -6.51 -33.74 -1.73
N GLN A 71 -7.82 -33.85 -1.51
CA GLN A 71 -8.74 -34.51 -2.45
C GLN A 71 -8.81 -33.78 -3.79
N LEU A 72 -8.90 -32.44 -3.78
CA LEU A 72 -8.86 -31.61 -5.00
C LEU A 72 -7.55 -31.80 -5.79
N ALA A 73 -6.41 -31.81 -5.10
CA ALA A 73 -5.10 -32.02 -5.72
C ALA A 73 -4.86 -33.48 -6.20
N GLN A 74 -5.67 -34.45 -5.76
CA GLN A 74 -5.67 -35.82 -6.28
C GLN A 74 -6.62 -35.99 -7.47
N ALA A 75 -7.69 -35.19 -7.53
CA ALA A 75 -8.68 -35.24 -8.62
C ALA A 75 -8.24 -34.46 -9.87
N HIS A 76 -7.30 -33.52 -9.74
CA HIS A 76 -6.98 -32.53 -10.76
C HIS A 76 -5.48 -32.21 -10.84
N ASP A 77 -4.84 -32.53 -11.97
CA ASP A 77 -3.39 -32.28 -12.19
C ASP A 77 -3.00 -30.78 -12.19
N ASP A 78 -3.97 -29.90 -12.46
CA ASP A 78 -3.84 -28.44 -12.40
C ASP A 78 -4.14 -27.86 -11.01
N VAL A 79 -4.30 -28.70 -9.98
CA VAL A 79 -4.43 -28.29 -8.57
C VAL A 79 -3.25 -28.76 -7.74
N ARG A 80 -2.72 -27.87 -6.92
CA ARG A 80 -1.66 -28.15 -5.95
C ARG A 80 -2.10 -27.78 -4.55
N MET A 81 -1.85 -28.66 -3.58
CA MET A 81 -2.00 -28.37 -2.16
C MET A 81 -0.64 -28.08 -1.52
N VAL A 82 -0.54 -27.00 -0.74
CA VAL A 82 0.64 -26.66 0.08
C VAL A 82 0.18 -26.26 1.48
N ARG A 83 0.42 -27.13 2.46
CA ARG A 83 0.16 -26.83 3.87
C ARG A 83 1.36 -26.16 4.54
N LEU A 84 1.05 -25.21 5.43
CA LEU A 84 1.99 -24.56 6.31
C LEU A 84 1.80 -25.04 7.75
N ALA A 85 2.91 -25.30 8.44
CA ALA A 85 2.90 -25.72 9.85
C ALA A 85 2.63 -24.57 10.83
N GLN A 86 2.67 -23.32 10.37
CA GLN A 86 2.46 -22.13 11.19
C GLN A 86 1.66 -21.09 10.40
N LYS A 87 0.81 -20.35 11.12
CA LYS A 87 -0.01 -19.27 10.54
C LYS A 87 0.84 -18.10 10.01
N GLY A 88 0.27 -17.39 9.06
CA GLY A 88 0.75 -16.17 8.42
C GLY A 88 0.30 -16.10 6.96
N ARG A 89 -0.60 -15.17 6.60
CA ARG A 89 -1.07 -15.05 5.20
C ARG A 89 0.09 -14.66 4.25
N GLY A 90 0.91 -13.71 4.65
CA GLY A 90 2.14 -13.35 3.94
C GLY A 90 3.16 -14.48 3.89
N ARG A 91 3.22 -15.32 4.94
CA ARG A 91 4.05 -16.53 4.97
C ARG A 91 3.58 -17.59 3.97
N ALA A 92 2.26 -17.82 3.87
CA ALA A 92 1.66 -18.71 2.89
C ALA A 92 2.01 -18.28 1.45
N LEU A 93 1.80 -16.99 1.14
CA LEU A 93 2.19 -16.42 -0.15
C LEU A 93 3.70 -16.52 -0.41
N LYS A 94 4.56 -16.12 0.54
CA LYS A 94 6.03 -16.25 0.39
C LYS A 94 6.46 -17.69 0.14
N GLN A 95 5.95 -18.66 0.88
CA GLN A 95 6.32 -20.07 0.75
C GLN A 95 5.92 -20.65 -0.61
N VAL A 96 4.71 -20.34 -1.10
CA VAL A 96 4.23 -20.82 -2.40
C VAL A 96 4.93 -20.09 -3.54
N TRP A 97 4.91 -18.76 -3.56
CA TRP A 97 5.49 -17.96 -4.64
C TRP A 97 6.98 -18.20 -4.84
N SER A 98 7.77 -18.31 -3.75
CA SER A 98 9.22 -18.59 -3.85
C SER A 98 9.55 -19.99 -4.41
N ARG A 99 8.57 -20.90 -4.42
CA ARG A 99 8.71 -22.29 -4.92
C ARG A 99 7.89 -22.52 -6.20
N SER A 100 7.20 -21.51 -6.70
CA SER A 100 6.45 -21.61 -7.94
C SER A 100 7.40 -21.53 -9.13
N ASP A 101 7.08 -22.30 -10.15
CA ASP A 101 7.72 -22.33 -11.45
C ASP A 101 7.03 -21.41 -12.47
N ALA A 102 5.81 -20.91 -12.20
CA ALA A 102 5.04 -20.14 -13.17
C ALA A 102 5.65 -18.77 -13.52
N GLU A 103 5.29 -18.19 -14.67
CA GLU A 103 5.82 -16.88 -15.08
C GLU A 103 5.18 -15.71 -14.31
N VAL A 104 3.87 -15.81 -14.05
CA VAL A 104 3.09 -14.86 -13.26
C VAL A 104 2.45 -15.57 -12.08
N LEU A 105 2.68 -15.00 -10.90
CA LEU A 105 2.17 -15.51 -9.64
C LEU A 105 1.00 -14.63 -9.23
N VAL A 106 -0.15 -15.24 -8.98
CA VAL A 106 -1.39 -14.55 -8.62
C VAL A 106 -1.76 -14.91 -7.18
N TYR A 107 -2.37 -13.98 -6.47
CA TYR A 107 -3.05 -14.17 -5.20
C TYR A 107 -4.50 -13.74 -5.37
N MET A 108 -5.42 -14.61 -4.97
CA MET A 108 -6.82 -14.28 -4.76
C MET A 108 -7.34 -14.85 -3.43
N ASP A 109 -8.36 -14.21 -2.85
CA ASP A 109 -9.08 -14.73 -1.69
C ASP A 109 -10.04 -15.88 -2.09
N VAL A 110 -10.33 -16.78 -1.14
CA VAL A 110 -11.18 -17.97 -1.34
C VAL A 110 -12.67 -17.64 -1.44
N ASP A 111 -13.08 -16.50 -0.88
CA ASP A 111 -14.46 -16.02 -0.86
C ASP A 111 -15.01 -15.61 -2.25
N LEU A 112 -14.12 -15.54 -3.26
CA LEU A 112 -14.41 -15.02 -4.60
C LEU A 112 -15.04 -13.61 -4.59
N SER A 113 -14.74 -12.79 -3.58
CA SER A 113 -15.26 -11.41 -3.45
C SER A 113 -14.82 -10.47 -4.59
N THR A 114 -13.91 -10.92 -5.47
CA THR A 114 -13.47 -10.20 -6.67
C THR A 114 -13.91 -10.94 -7.92
N ASP A 115 -14.58 -10.27 -8.85
CA ASP A 115 -15.00 -10.86 -10.13
C ASP A 115 -13.79 -11.39 -10.92
N LEU A 116 -13.84 -12.69 -11.26
CA LEU A 116 -12.83 -13.39 -12.05
C LEU A 116 -12.61 -12.76 -13.44
N ASN A 117 -13.59 -12.05 -14.00
CA ASN A 117 -13.39 -11.29 -15.25
C ASN A 117 -12.26 -10.25 -15.14
N ALA A 118 -11.88 -9.82 -13.93
CA ALA A 118 -10.73 -8.94 -13.70
C ALA A 118 -9.37 -9.66 -13.79
N LEU A 119 -9.32 -10.99 -13.84
CA LEU A 119 -8.08 -11.78 -13.84
C LEU A 119 -7.27 -11.57 -15.12
N LEU A 120 -7.89 -11.60 -16.31
CA LEU A 120 -7.18 -11.35 -17.56
C LEU A 120 -6.61 -9.91 -17.64
N PRO A 121 -7.38 -8.85 -17.30
CA PRO A 121 -6.83 -7.49 -17.10
C PRO A 121 -5.70 -7.40 -16.07
N LEU A 122 -5.70 -8.23 -15.02
CA LEU A 122 -4.65 -8.25 -14.00
C LEU A 122 -3.33 -8.86 -14.53
N VAL A 123 -3.40 -9.98 -15.25
CA VAL A 123 -2.20 -10.72 -15.69
C VAL A 123 -1.63 -10.26 -17.03
N ALA A 124 -2.46 -9.79 -17.97
CA ALA A 124 -2.00 -9.40 -19.31
C ALA A 124 -0.89 -8.31 -19.32
N PRO A 125 -0.91 -7.27 -18.45
CA PRO A 125 0.19 -6.31 -18.34
C PRO A 125 1.51 -6.94 -17.85
N LEU A 126 1.46 -8.04 -17.11
CA LEU A 126 2.63 -8.74 -16.57
C LEU A 126 3.23 -9.70 -17.61
N ILE A 127 2.39 -10.49 -18.28
CA ILE A 127 2.78 -11.40 -19.37
C ILE A 127 3.43 -10.60 -20.51
N SER A 128 2.83 -9.47 -20.90
CA SER A 128 3.36 -8.59 -21.94
C SER A 128 4.55 -7.72 -21.51
N GLY A 129 5.02 -7.83 -20.25
CA GLY A 129 6.14 -7.05 -19.73
C GLY A 129 5.89 -5.53 -19.63
N HIS A 130 4.64 -5.06 -19.76
CA HIS A 130 4.26 -3.65 -19.58
C HIS A 130 4.19 -3.23 -18.10
N SER A 131 4.07 -4.18 -17.18
CA SER A 131 4.09 -3.96 -15.74
C SER A 131 4.87 -5.08 -15.03
N ASP A 132 5.23 -4.82 -13.79
CA ASP A 132 6.08 -5.69 -12.97
C ASP A 132 5.27 -6.31 -11.80
N VAL A 133 4.28 -5.55 -11.31
CA VAL A 133 3.24 -5.95 -10.35
C VAL A 133 1.90 -5.41 -10.84
N ALA A 134 0.80 -6.13 -10.59
CA ALA A 134 -0.56 -5.67 -10.83
C ALA A 134 -1.42 -5.92 -9.58
N ILE A 135 -2.36 -5.01 -9.28
CA ILE A 135 -3.29 -5.13 -8.15
C ILE A 135 -4.71 -4.80 -8.57
N GLY A 136 -5.68 -5.49 -7.99
CA GLY A 136 -7.05 -5.02 -7.91
C GLY A 136 -7.13 -3.77 -7.03
N SER A 137 -8.02 -2.84 -7.37
CA SER A 137 -8.19 -1.58 -6.67
C SER A 137 -9.67 -1.27 -6.48
N ARG A 138 -10.22 -1.62 -5.30
CA ARG A 138 -11.60 -1.31 -4.90
C ARG A 138 -11.84 0.20 -4.76
N LEU A 139 -10.76 0.96 -4.60
CA LEU A 139 -10.75 2.42 -4.44
C LEU A 139 -10.53 3.17 -5.78
N SER A 140 -10.74 2.48 -6.90
CA SER A 140 -10.82 3.10 -8.24
C SER A 140 -12.17 3.80 -8.44
N PRO A 141 -12.23 4.97 -9.12
CA PRO A 141 -13.51 5.62 -9.44
C PRO A 141 -14.43 4.80 -10.35
N ALA A 142 -13.90 3.76 -11.01
CA ALA A 142 -14.65 2.85 -11.89
C ALA A 142 -15.14 1.57 -11.19
N SER A 143 -14.77 1.37 -9.91
CA SER A 143 -15.16 0.19 -9.12
C SER A 143 -16.55 0.35 -8.51
N ARG A 144 -17.36 -0.71 -8.56
CA ARG A 144 -18.59 -0.83 -7.79
C ARG A 144 -18.31 -1.65 -6.53
N THR A 145 -18.42 -1.00 -5.37
CA THR A 145 -18.19 -1.62 -4.07
C THR A 145 -19.42 -1.52 -3.20
N VAL A 146 -19.97 -2.64 -2.74
CA VAL A 146 -20.93 -2.66 -1.62
C VAL A 146 -20.10 -2.85 -0.36
N ARG A 147 -20.15 -1.91 0.59
CA ARG A 147 -19.28 -1.93 1.78
C ARG A 147 -19.90 -1.27 3.01
N GLY A 148 -19.71 -1.86 4.18
CA GLY A 148 -20.09 -1.26 5.45
C GLY A 148 -19.34 0.06 5.74
N PRO A 149 -20.00 1.13 6.20
CA PRO A 149 -19.41 2.47 6.33
C PRO A 149 -18.20 2.52 7.29
N ARG A 150 -18.17 1.64 8.31
CA ARG A 150 -17.03 1.51 9.24
C ARG A 150 -15.77 0.98 8.56
N ARG A 151 -15.88 -0.08 7.74
CA ARG A 151 -14.75 -0.67 6.99
C ARG A 151 -14.20 0.35 5.99
N GLU A 152 -15.09 1.13 5.35
CA GLU A 152 -14.71 2.17 4.39
C GLU A 152 -13.89 3.31 5.01
N VAL A 153 -14.32 3.85 6.15
CA VAL A 153 -13.57 4.91 6.86
C VAL A 153 -12.18 4.42 7.27
N ILE A 154 -12.07 3.22 7.86
CA ILE A 154 -10.79 2.65 8.31
C ILE A 154 -9.83 2.48 7.11
N SER A 155 -10.30 1.89 6.02
CA SER A 155 -9.49 1.64 4.82
C SER A 155 -9.09 2.95 4.10
N ARG A 156 -9.94 3.98 4.10
CA ARG A 156 -9.56 5.31 3.59
C ARG A 156 -8.50 5.98 4.46
N CYS A 157 -8.66 5.96 5.78
CA CYS A 157 -7.67 6.49 6.72
C CYS A 157 -6.32 5.79 6.57
N TYR A 158 -6.33 4.47 6.42
CA TYR A 158 -5.15 3.64 6.14
C TYR A 158 -4.42 4.06 4.87
N ASN A 159 -5.13 4.11 3.73
CA ASN A 159 -4.53 4.50 2.45
C ASN A 159 -4.13 5.99 2.41
N VAL A 160 -4.71 6.86 3.26
CA VAL A 160 -4.21 8.22 3.47
C VAL A 160 -2.89 8.22 4.25
N LEU A 161 -2.78 7.36 5.28
CA LEU A 161 -1.57 7.21 6.07
C LEU A 161 -0.40 6.70 5.20
N LEU A 162 -0.59 5.64 4.40
CA LEU A 162 0.45 5.12 3.49
C LEU A 162 0.96 6.16 2.47
N ARG A 163 0.04 6.89 1.85
CA ARG A 163 0.37 7.99 0.93
C ARG A 163 1.10 9.14 1.65
N GLY A 164 0.76 9.36 2.91
CA GLY A 164 1.43 10.31 3.80
C GLY A 164 2.84 9.88 4.17
N THR A 165 3.01 8.76 4.85
CA THR A 165 4.28 8.31 5.42
C THR A 165 5.23 7.74 4.36
N LEU A 166 4.78 6.71 3.64
CA LEU A 166 5.60 5.91 2.73
C LEU A 166 5.62 6.42 1.27
N ARG A 167 4.80 7.42 0.93
CA ARG A 167 4.62 7.96 -0.44
C ARG A 167 4.14 6.96 -1.49
N ALA A 168 3.40 5.94 -1.06
CA ALA A 168 2.68 5.05 -1.97
C ALA A 168 1.93 5.85 -3.07
N ARG A 169 1.99 5.41 -4.32
CA ARG A 169 1.19 5.96 -5.42
C ARG A 169 -0.09 5.16 -5.68
N PHE A 170 -0.05 3.87 -5.40
CA PHE A 170 -1.21 2.97 -5.50
C PHE A 170 -2.35 3.39 -4.55
N ARG A 171 -3.59 2.99 -4.87
CA ARG A 171 -4.79 3.44 -4.15
C ARG A 171 -5.25 2.48 -3.07
N ASP A 172 -5.07 1.17 -3.27
CA ASP A 172 -5.58 0.10 -2.39
C ASP A 172 -4.53 -1.01 -2.21
N ALA A 173 -3.75 -0.94 -1.13
CA ALA A 173 -2.81 -2.01 -0.79
C ALA A 173 -3.50 -3.32 -0.38
N GLN A 174 -4.69 -3.22 0.22
CA GLN A 174 -5.34 -4.27 0.99
C GLN A 174 -6.35 -5.07 0.16
N CYS A 175 -6.39 -4.92 -1.17
CA CYS A 175 -7.23 -5.73 -2.03
C CYS A 175 -6.59 -7.12 -2.18
N GLY A 176 -7.28 -8.19 -1.79
CA GLY A 176 -6.77 -9.56 -1.87
C GLY A 176 -6.76 -10.14 -3.27
N PHE A 177 -6.50 -9.30 -4.28
CA PHE A 177 -6.38 -9.68 -5.68
C PHE A 177 -5.14 -9.02 -6.26
N LYS A 178 -4.06 -9.78 -6.45
CA LYS A 178 -2.76 -9.26 -6.87
C LYS A 178 -2.03 -10.24 -7.77
N ALA A 179 -1.19 -9.73 -8.66
CA ALA A 179 -0.30 -10.54 -9.47
C ALA A 179 1.11 -9.91 -9.57
N ILE A 180 2.12 -10.76 -9.70
CA ILE A 180 3.54 -10.36 -9.74
C ILE A 180 4.30 -11.29 -10.70
N ARG A 181 5.25 -10.75 -11.47
CA ARG A 181 6.13 -11.58 -12.31
C ARG A 181 7.09 -12.37 -11.41
N ARG A 182 7.38 -13.63 -11.73
CA ARG A 182 8.21 -14.52 -10.87
C ARG A 182 9.63 -14.00 -10.64
N ASP A 183 10.26 -13.38 -11.63
CA ASP A 183 11.57 -12.74 -11.50
C ASP A 183 11.54 -11.57 -10.50
N VAL A 184 10.48 -10.76 -10.55
CA VAL A 184 10.24 -9.67 -9.60
C VAL A 184 9.96 -10.20 -8.19
N ALA A 185 9.17 -11.27 -8.06
CA ALA A 185 8.89 -11.90 -6.78
C ALA A 185 10.17 -12.48 -6.14
N ALA A 186 11.05 -13.11 -6.92
CA ALA A 186 12.31 -13.68 -6.43
C ALA A 186 13.24 -12.63 -5.79
N GLU A 187 13.27 -11.40 -6.31
CA GLU A 187 14.07 -10.30 -5.75
C GLU A 187 13.36 -9.57 -4.59
N LEU A 188 12.02 -9.46 -4.60
CA LEU A 188 11.28 -8.71 -3.58
C LEU A 188 10.93 -9.53 -2.33
N LEU A 189 10.50 -10.79 -2.46
CA LEU A 189 10.02 -11.59 -1.32
C LEU A 189 11.07 -11.79 -0.20
N PRO A 190 12.39 -11.93 -0.49
CA PRO A 190 13.43 -11.96 0.55
C PRO A 190 13.55 -10.66 1.37
N LEU A 191 13.03 -9.54 0.86
CA LEU A 191 13.03 -8.24 1.54
C LEU A 191 11.73 -7.96 2.32
N VAL A 192 10.71 -8.81 2.20
CA VAL A 192 9.44 -8.67 2.92
C VAL A 192 9.54 -9.38 4.27
N GLU A 193 9.75 -8.59 5.34
CA GLU A 193 9.87 -9.07 6.71
C GLU A 193 8.52 -9.56 7.28
N ASP A 194 7.39 -9.02 6.82
CA ASP A 194 6.08 -9.38 7.34
C ASP A 194 5.57 -10.74 6.84
N ASP A 195 5.06 -11.55 7.78
CA ASP A 195 4.44 -12.85 7.51
C ASP A 195 2.90 -12.79 7.53
N GLU A 196 2.31 -11.65 7.89
CA GLU A 196 0.87 -11.52 8.23
C GLU A 196 0.15 -10.58 7.24
N TRP A 197 -0.76 -9.74 7.72
CA TRP A 197 -1.59 -8.85 6.90
C TRP A 197 -0.80 -7.73 6.22
N PHE A 198 0.26 -7.21 6.86
CA PHE A 198 1.04 -6.09 6.33
C PHE A 198 1.92 -6.46 5.12
N PHE A 199 2.11 -7.77 4.86
CA PHE A 199 2.83 -8.33 3.71
C PHE A 199 2.50 -7.60 2.39
N ASP A 200 1.21 -7.41 2.09
CA ASP A 200 0.74 -6.76 0.87
C ASP A 200 1.30 -5.33 0.73
N THR A 201 1.19 -4.55 1.80
CA THR A 201 1.63 -3.16 1.84
C THR A 201 3.16 -3.08 1.76
N GLU A 202 3.87 -3.97 2.45
CA GLU A 202 5.33 -4.02 2.41
C GLU A 202 5.85 -4.37 1.02
N LEU A 203 5.30 -5.41 0.39
CA LEU A 203 5.62 -5.82 -0.98
C LEU A 203 5.41 -4.68 -1.98
N LEU A 204 4.26 -3.99 -1.94
CA LEU A 204 3.95 -2.91 -2.88
C LEU A 204 4.81 -1.66 -2.66
N VAL A 205 5.13 -1.33 -1.41
CA VAL A 205 6.06 -0.22 -1.10
C VAL A 205 7.47 -0.56 -1.57
N LEU A 206 7.96 -1.79 -1.33
CA LEU A 206 9.27 -2.23 -1.83
C LEU A 206 9.32 -2.21 -3.36
N ALA A 207 8.27 -2.68 -4.04
CA ALA A 207 8.16 -2.63 -5.50
C ALA A 207 8.23 -1.19 -6.04
N GLU A 208 7.44 -0.26 -5.50
CA GLU A 208 7.48 1.14 -5.94
C GLU A 208 8.85 1.79 -5.66
N ARG A 209 9.51 1.41 -4.55
CA ARG A 209 10.81 1.95 -4.15
C ARG A 209 11.98 1.38 -4.93
N ALA A 210 11.88 0.15 -5.44
CA ALA A 210 12.76 -0.40 -6.47
C ALA A 210 12.45 0.16 -7.89
N GLY A 211 11.48 1.07 -8.02
CA GLY A 211 11.15 1.74 -9.27
C GLY A 211 10.32 0.89 -10.25
N LEU A 212 9.67 -0.16 -9.76
CA LEU A 212 8.88 -1.08 -10.57
C LEU A 212 7.53 -0.49 -10.96
N ARG A 213 6.97 -0.95 -12.09
CA ARG A 213 5.67 -0.50 -12.60
C ARG A 213 4.56 -1.33 -11.97
N ILE A 214 3.73 -0.66 -11.17
CA ILE A 214 2.53 -1.24 -10.56
C ILE A 214 1.30 -0.82 -11.38
N HIS A 215 0.55 -1.79 -11.89
CA HIS A 215 -0.73 -1.57 -12.56
C HIS A 215 -1.89 -1.69 -11.57
N GLU A 216 -2.91 -0.82 -11.69
CA GLU A 216 -4.13 -0.88 -10.86
C GLU A 216 -5.34 -1.20 -11.73
N VAL A 217 -5.93 -2.38 -11.55
CA VAL A 217 -7.16 -2.81 -12.21
C VAL A 217 -8.36 -2.41 -11.34
N PRO A 218 -9.37 -1.68 -11.87
CA PRO A 218 -10.62 -1.48 -11.14
C PRO A 218 -11.32 -2.85 -10.98
N VAL A 219 -11.65 -3.20 -9.75
CA VAL A 219 -12.41 -4.42 -9.45
C VAL A 219 -13.75 -4.06 -8.84
N ASP A 220 -14.79 -4.81 -9.22
CA ASP A 220 -16.05 -4.84 -8.48
C ASP A 220 -15.89 -5.80 -7.29
N TRP A 221 -16.45 -5.41 -6.15
CA TRP A 221 -16.22 -6.10 -4.88
C TRP A 221 -17.43 -6.02 -3.95
N VAL A 222 -17.78 -7.14 -3.33
CA VAL A 222 -18.89 -7.26 -2.38
C VAL A 222 -18.31 -7.57 -0.99
N ASP A 223 -18.79 -6.87 0.04
CA ASP A 223 -18.38 -7.12 1.44
C ASP A 223 -18.92 -8.49 1.89
N ASP A 224 -18.03 -9.43 2.22
CA ASP A 224 -18.40 -10.65 2.93
C ASP A 224 -18.94 -10.27 4.35
N PRO A 225 -20.21 -10.62 4.67
CA PRO A 225 -20.79 -10.35 5.98
C PRO A 225 -20.10 -11.12 7.13
N ASP A 226 -19.52 -12.30 6.86
CA ASP A 226 -19.03 -13.22 7.89
C ASP A 226 -17.52 -13.13 8.17
N SER A 227 -16.85 -12.13 7.57
CA SER A 227 -15.40 -11.92 7.69
C SER A 227 -14.90 -11.88 9.15
N SER A 228 -14.09 -12.89 9.49
CA SER A 228 -13.56 -13.24 10.82
C SER A 228 -12.41 -12.37 11.33
N VAL A 229 -12.06 -11.28 10.64
CA VAL A 229 -10.83 -10.51 10.88
C VAL A 229 -10.97 -9.49 12.02
N ASP A 230 -10.11 -9.60 13.04
CA ASP A 230 -9.95 -8.57 14.07
C ASP A 230 -9.30 -7.30 13.49
N VAL A 231 -10.18 -6.36 13.11
CA VAL A 231 -9.81 -5.08 12.50
C VAL A 231 -8.87 -4.24 13.40
N VAL A 232 -8.98 -4.33 14.72
CA VAL A 232 -8.18 -3.51 15.65
C VAL A 232 -6.76 -4.07 15.77
N ARG A 233 -6.64 -5.39 15.95
CA ARG A 233 -5.34 -6.07 15.97
C ARG A 233 -4.60 -5.88 14.65
N THR A 234 -5.28 -6.07 13.52
CA THR A 234 -4.70 -5.90 12.18
C THR A 234 -4.22 -4.46 11.97
N ALA A 235 -5.02 -3.46 12.33
CA ALA A 235 -4.60 -2.05 12.22
C ALA A 235 -3.35 -1.73 13.07
N LEU A 236 -3.25 -2.28 14.29
CA LEU A 236 -2.07 -2.10 15.15
C LEU A 236 -0.82 -2.82 14.60
N GLN A 237 -0.99 -4.01 14.01
CA GLN A 237 0.09 -4.74 13.33
C GLN A 237 0.59 -3.95 12.12
N ASP A 238 -0.30 -3.47 11.26
CA ASP A 238 0.07 -2.68 10.09
C ASP A 238 0.77 -1.37 10.45
N LEU A 239 0.34 -0.66 11.52
CA LEU A 239 1.01 0.55 11.99
C LEU A 239 2.45 0.28 12.44
N ARG A 240 2.69 -0.86 13.09
CA ARG A 240 4.05 -1.32 13.46
C ARG A 240 4.86 -1.68 12.21
N GLY A 241 4.25 -2.35 11.23
CA GLY A 241 4.84 -2.64 9.93
C GLY A 241 5.27 -1.37 9.18
N MET A 242 4.40 -0.35 9.10
CA MET A 242 4.74 0.95 8.50
C MET A 242 5.92 1.63 9.20
N ALA A 243 5.99 1.57 10.54
CA ALA A 243 7.09 2.15 11.30
C ALA A 243 8.40 1.38 11.06
N ARG A 244 8.35 0.05 11.02
CA ARG A 244 9.48 -0.86 10.71
C ARG A 244 10.03 -0.59 9.32
N LEU A 245 9.19 -0.68 8.29
CA LEU A 245 9.53 -0.47 6.89
C LEU A 245 9.99 0.97 6.62
N GLY A 246 9.26 1.96 7.14
CA GLY A 246 9.67 3.37 7.09
C GLY A 246 11.05 3.56 7.72
N GLY A 247 11.30 2.94 8.88
CA GLY A 247 12.62 2.92 9.53
C GLY A 247 13.69 2.18 8.72
N ALA A 248 13.38 1.11 7.99
CA ALA A 248 14.32 0.40 7.12
C ALA A 248 14.76 1.26 5.92
N LEU A 249 13.84 2.05 5.35
CA LEU A 249 14.10 3.06 4.31
C LEU A 249 14.83 4.33 4.83
N VAL A 250 14.66 4.72 6.10
CA VAL A 250 15.06 6.04 6.67
C VAL A 250 16.47 6.24 7.31
N ARG A 251 17.37 5.29 7.59
CA ARG A 251 17.48 3.88 7.19
C ARG A 251 18.40 3.82 5.96
N GLY A 252 18.09 2.98 4.97
CA GLY A 252 18.98 2.56 3.89
C GLY A 252 19.48 1.12 4.07
N ARG A 253 18.72 0.29 4.80
CA ARG A 253 19.05 -1.12 5.07
C ARG A 253 18.58 -2.09 3.99
N LEU A 254 17.84 -1.58 2.99
CA LEU A 254 17.23 -2.35 1.92
C LEU A 254 18.03 -2.13 0.62
N PRO A 255 18.52 -3.19 -0.07
CA PRO A 255 19.38 -3.09 -1.26
C PRO A 255 18.57 -2.79 -2.53
N LEU A 256 17.68 -1.80 -2.48
CA LEU A 256 16.70 -1.51 -3.53
C LEU A 256 17.35 -1.09 -4.86
N ALA A 257 18.51 -0.44 -4.81
CA ALA A 257 19.30 -0.10 -5.98
C ALA A 257 19.90 -1.33 -6.68
N GLU A 258 20.24 -2.39 -5.93
CA GLU A 258 20.72 -3.65 -6.51
C GLU A 258 19.59 -4.44 -7.14
N VAL A 259 18.47 -4.60 -6.43
CA VAL A 259 17.24 -5.23 -6.97
C VAL A 259 16.83 -4.56 -8.28
N GLN A 260 16.85 -3.22 -8.29
CA GLN A 260 16.62 -2.42 -9.48
C GLN A 260 17.58 -2.77 -10.63
N ALA A 261 18.90 -2.82 -10.36
CA ALA A 261 19.91 -3.09 -11.37
C ALA A 261 19.74 -4.49 -11.98
N ARG A 262 19.46 -5.50 -11.15
CA ARG A 262 19.19 -6.89 -11.57
C ARG A 262 17.95 -7.00 -12.45
N LEU A 263 16.89 -6.24 -12.13
CA LEU A 263 15.65 -6.19 -12.90
C LEU A 263 15.71 -5.23 -14.12
N GLY A 264 16.87 -4.64 -14.43
CA GLY A 264 17.07 -3.79 -15.60
C GLY A 264 16.22 -2.51 -15.63
N ARG A 265 15.82 -1.99 -14.46
CA ARG A 265 15.02 -0.76 -14.35
C ARG A 265 15.91 0.44 -14.02
N VAL A 266 15.50 1.64 -14.44
CA VAL A 266 16.16 2.91 -14.06
C VAL A 266 15.16 3.79 -13.33
N TYR A 267 15.39 4.05 -12.05
CA TYR A 267 14.58 4.96 -11.24
C TYR A 267 15.19 6.35 -11.28
N ARG A 268 14.39 7.37 -11.63
CA ARG A 268 14.73 8.76 -11.32
C ARG A 268 14.49 8.99 -9.84
N GLU A 269 15.56 9.19 -9.07
CA GLU A 269 15.51 9.40 -7.61
C GLU A 269 14.45 10.43 -7.18
N GLY A 270 13.37 9.91 -6.59
CA GLY A 270 12.16 10.67 -6.21
C GLY A 270 12.19 11.30 -4.81
N GLY A 271 13.38 11.50 -4.22
CA GLY A 271 13.56 12.31 -3.01
C GLY A 271 13.41 11.58 -1.67
N GLU A 272 14.16 10.50 -1.45
CA GLU A 272 14.32 9.86 -0.14
C GLU A 272 14.89 10.84 0.90
N GLY A 273 15.99 11.54 0.56
CA GLY A 273 16.55 12.62 1.37
C GLY A 273 15.53 13.74 1.65
N ARG A 274 14.63 14.02 0.70
CA ARG A 274 13.53 14.99 0.88
C ARG A 274 12.47 14.52 1.87
N LEU A 275 12.28 13.20 2.08
CA LEU A 275 11.42 12.71 3.17
C LEU A 275 12.08 12.94 4.53
N ARG A 276 13.34 12.51 4.68
CA ARG A 276 14.10 12.67 5.93
C ARG A 276 14.20 14.14 6.33
N ALA A 277 14.55 15.03 5.39
CA ALA A 277 14.54 16.48 5.58
C ALA A 277 13.15 17.02 5.94
N GLN A 278 12.07 16.54 5.32
CA GLN A 278 10.71 16.97 5.66
C GLN A 278 10.30 16.60 7.08
N VAL A 279 10.60 15.37 7.53
CA VAL A 279 10.30 14.94 8.90
C VAL A 279 11.15 15.71 9.91
N ALA A 280 12.45 15.89 9.64
CA ALA A 280 13.36 16.65 10.50
C ALA A 280 12.93 18.13 10.63
N VAL A 281 12.63 18.80 9.51
CA VAL A 281 12.16 20.21 9.52
C VAL A 281 10.79 20.33 10.17
N PHE A 282 9.86 19.40 9.93
CA PHE A 282 8.56 19.38 10.63
C PHE A 282 8.72 19.20 12.15
N ALA A 283 9.58 18.29 12.59
CA ALA A 283 9.87 18.06 14.00
C ALA A 283 10.54 19.28 14.66
N ALA A 284 11.52 19.90 14.00
CA ALA A 284 12.16 21.13 14.46
C ALA A 284 11.16 22.29 14.58
N ILE A 285 10.26 22.46 13.60
CA ILE A 285 9.16 23.44 13.66
C ILE A 285 8.19 23.09 14.80
N GLY A 286 7.92 21.82 15.04
CA GLY A 286 7.14 21.34 16.19
C GLY A 286 7.72 21.80 17.52
N VAL A 287 8.99 21.45 17.79
CA VAL A 287 9.72 21.86 19.00
C VAL A 287 9.76 23.38 19.14
N ALA A 288 10.10 24.11 18.09
CA ALA A 288 10.12 25.57 18.10
C ALA A 288 8.73 26.18 18.36
N SER A 289 7.65 25.54 17.88
CA SER A 289 6.28 25.99 18.14
C SER A 289 5.86 25.75 19.59
N THR A 290 6.27 24.62 20.20
CA THR A 290 6.02 24.34 21.62
C THR A 290 6.75 25.32 22.53
N LEU A 291 8.02 25.64 22.23
CA LEU A 291 8.79 26.65 22.96
C LEU A 291 8.18 28.05 22.78
N ALA A 292 7.80 28.43 21.57
CA ALA A 292 7.12 29.69 21.29
C ALA A 292 5.77 29.78 22.00
N TYR A 293 5.01 28.69 22.12
CA TYR A 293 3.75 28.64 22.85
C TYR A 293 3.97 28.89 24.35
N ALA A 294 4.94 28.22 24.97
CA ALA A 294 5.25 28.39 26.38
C ALA A 294 5.66 29.85 26.70
N LEU A 295 6.55 30.43 25.88
CA LEU A 295 6.96 31.83 26.01
C LEU A 295 5.77 32.80 25.83
N LEU A 296 4.98 32.60 24.79
CA LEU A 296 3.84 33.47 24.47
C LEU A 296 2.74 33.39 25.53
N TYR A 297 2.50 32.22 26.12
CA TYR A 297 1.59 32.05 27.26
C TYR A 297 2.06 32.86 28.47
N VAL A 298 3.34 32.76 28.86
CA VAL A 298 3.90 33.52 29.99
C VAL A 298 3.79 35.03 29.75
N LEU A 299 4.16 35.51 28.56
CA LEU A 299 4.04 36.93 28.21
C LEU A 299 2.59 37.42 28.24
N LEU A 300 1.65 36.64 27.67
CA LEU A 300 0.23 37.00 27.68
C LEU A 300 -0.40 36.95 29.07
N ARG A 301 0.08 36.09 29.98
CA ARG A 301 -0.42 36.03 31.38
C ARG A 301 -0.23 37.32 32.15
N HIS A 302 0.70 38.19 31.77
CA HIS A 302 0.85 39.52 32.37
C HIS A 302 -0.25 40.50 31.96
N ALA A 303 -0.94 40.26 30.83
CA ALA A 303 -1.95 41.17 30.28
C ALA A 303 -3.39 40.61 30.31
N VAL A 304 -3.58 39.29 30.27
CA VAL A 304 -4.91 38.67 30.19
C VAL A 304 -5.08 37.45 31.12
N PRO A 305 -6.33 37.08 31.47
CA PRO A 305 -6.62 35.88 32.27
C PRO A 305 -6.09 34.58 31.63
N ALA A 306 -5.84 33.56 32.46
CA ALA A 306 -5.14 32.35 32.02
C ALA A 306 -5.79 31.60 30.85
N GLN A 307 -7.12 31.52 30.82
CA GLN A 307 -7.84 30.89 29.70
C GLN A 307 -7.68 31.69 28.39
N ALA A 308 -7.71 33.02 28.46
CA ALA A 308 -7.50 33.90 27.31
C ALA A 308 -6.04 33.86 26.81
N ALA A 309 -5.07 33.87 27.74
CA ALA A 309 -3.64 33.71 27.42
C ALA A 309 -3.38 32.39 26.69
N ASN A 310 -3.93 31.28 27.19
CA ASN A 310 -3.84 29.95 26.58
C ASN A 310 -4.45 29.93 25.17
N ALA A 311 -5.69 30.41 25.01
CA ALA A 311 -6.38 30.42 23.72
C ALA A 311 -5.64 31.25 22.66
N LEU A 312 -5.20 32.46 23.03
CA LEU A 312 -4.41 33.33 22.15
C LEU A 312 -3.06 32.72 21.79
N ALA A 313 -2.33 32.14 22.76
CA ALA A 313 -1.06 31.48 22.50
C ALA A 313 -1.22 30.27 21.55
N LEU A 314 -2.24 29.44 21.75
CA LEU A 314 -2.56 28.30 20.87
C LEU A 314 -2.89 28.74 19.45
N VAL A 315 -3.74 29.76 19.26
CA VAL A 315 -4.12 30.26 17.93
C VAL A 315 -2.92 30.86 17.21
N LEU A 316 -2.16 31.74 17.86
CA LEU A 316 -1.01 32.41 17.26
C LEU A 316 0.08 31.41 16.87
N THR A 317 0.40 30.45 17.75
CA THR A 317 1.39 29.40 17.44
C THR A 317 0.90 28.42 16.39
N ALA A 318 -0.39 28.06 16.34
CA ALA A 318 -0.93 27.20 15.29
C ALA A 318 -0.87 27.85 13.89
N VAL A 319 -1.16 29.16 13.81
CA VAL A 319 -1.05 29.95 12.57
C VAL A 319 0.41 30.07 12.13
N ALA A 320 1.32 30.34 13.07
CA ALA A 320 2.76 30.41 12.82
C ALA A 320 3.34 29.06 12.39
N ASN A 321 3.01 27.96 13.09
CA ASN A 321 3.41 26.59 12.77
C ASN A 321 2.96 26.17 11.36
N THR A 322 1.72 26.50 10.99
CA THR A 322 1.17 26.20 9.65
C THR A 322 1.87 27.02 8.57
N ALA A 323 2.17 28.30 8.83
CA ALA A 323 2.94 29.15 7.92
C ALA A 323 4.40 28.69 7.75
N ALA A 324 5.06 28.29 8.84
CA ALA A 324 6.41 27.76 8.85
C ALA A 324 6.48 26.44 8.06
N ASN A 325 5.59 25.48 8.35
CA ASN A 325 5.52 24.21 7.63
C ASN A 325 5.22 24.41 6.12
N ARG A 326 4.31 25.34 5.77
CA ARG A 326 4.04 25.70 4.37
C ARG A 326 5.31 26.14 3.62
N ARG A 327 6.12 26.99 4.24
CA ARG A 327 7.33 27.59 3.62
C ARG A 327 8.55 26.67 3.65
N LEU A 328 8.86 26.08 4.81
CA LEU A 328 10.11 25.37 5.08
C LEU A 328 9.98 23.87 4.81
N THR A 329 8.96 23.20 5.36
CA THR A 329 8.75 21.75 5.19
C THR A 329 8.27 21.40 3.78
N PHE A 330 7.26 22.10 3.28
CA PHE A 330 6.60 21.73 2.01
C PHE A 330 7.01 22.60 0.82
N GLY A 331 7.73 23.70 1.04
CA GLY A 331 8.31 24.55 -0.02
C GLY A 331 7.27 25.29 -0.87
N VAL A 332 6.07 25.56 -0.32
CA VAL A 332 4.97 26.24 -1.03
C VAL A 332 5.15 27.76 -0.90
N ARG A 333 5.61 28.39 -1.98
CA ARG A 333 5.82 29.84 -2.10
C ARG A 333 4.62 30.51 -2.79
N GLY A 334 4.34 31.78 -2.47
CA GLY A 334 3.23 32.58 -3.03
C GLY A 334 2.05 32.83 -2.06
N ARG A 335 1.11 33.70 -2.46
CA ARG A 335 -0.12 34.04 -1.68
C ARG A 335 -1.32 33.12 -1.97
N GLY A 336 -1.34 32.41 -3.10
CA GLY A 336 -2.43 31.50 -3.49
C GLY A 336 -2.76 30.46 -2.42
N ARG A 337 -4.06 30.29 -2.14
CA ARG A 337 -4.65 29.38 -1.14
C ARG A 337 -4.11 29.52 0.29
N ALA A 338 -3.39 30.60 0.62
CA ALA A 338 -2.80 30.76 1.95
C ALA A 338 -3.84 30.79 3.08
N VAL A 339 -4.97 31.48 2.86
CA VAL A 339 -6.10 31.51 3.81
C VAL A 339 -6.72 30.11 3.96
N THR A 340 -6.93 29.40 2.85
CA THR A 340 -7.45 28.02 2.85
C THR A 340 -6.54 27.08 3.65
N HIS A 341 -5.22 27.15 3.45
CA HIS A 341 -4.28 26.30 4.19
C HIS A 341 -4.24 26.64 5.69
N GLN A 342 -4.43 27.91 6.08
CA GLN A 342 -4.55 28.31 7.48
C GLN A 342 -5.85 27.80 8.10
N ALA A 343 -6.99 27.93 7.41
CA ALA A 343 -8.26 27.37 7.85
C ALA A 343 -8.19 25.84 8.02
N GLN A 344 -7.55 25.13 7.09
CA GLN A 344 -7.31 23.69 7.20
C GLN A 344 -6.35 23.34 8.36
N GLY A 345 -5.31 24.14 8.60
CA GLY A 345 -4.38 23.96 9.72
C GLY A 345 -5.03 24.19 11.09
N LEU A 346 -5.97 25.14 11.17
CA LEU A 346 -6.81 25.38 12.35
C LEU A 346 -7.86 24.28 12.54
N LEU A 347 -8.45 23.75 11.48
CA LEU A 347 -9.37 22.61 11.55
C LEU A 347 -8.65 21.37 12.10
N VAL A 348 -7.44 21.08 11.62
CA VAL A 348 -6.61 19.98 12.16
C VAL A 348 -6.22 20.21 13.63
N LEU A 349 -5.99 21.46 14.05
CA LEU A 349 -5.79 21.79 15.47
C LEU A 349 -7.06 21.50 16.30
N GLY A 350 -8.23 21.92 15.81
CA GLY A 350 -9.52 21.69 16.47
C GLY A 350 -9.82 20.19 16.63
N CYS A 351 -9.61 19.39 15.58
CA CYS A 351 -9.71 17.93 15.67
C CYS A 351 -8.73 17.34 16.70
N GLY A 352 -7.51 17.90 16.79
CA GLY A 352 -6.53 17.51 17.80
C GLY A 352 -7.00 17.76 19.23
N LEU A 353 -7.54 18.97 19.50
CA LEU A 353 -8.11 19.34 20.81
C LEU A 353 -9.28 18.43 21.19
N VAL A 354 -10.20 18.16 20.25
CA VAL A 354 -11.31 17.22 20.48
C VAL A 354 -10.80 15.83 20.81
N LEU A 355 -9.78 15.33 20.10
CA LEU A 355 -9.19 14.01 20.36
C LEU A 355 -8.52 13.93 21.73
N THR A 356 -7.76 14.95 22.15
CA THR A 356 -7.13 14.97 23.48
C THR A 356 -8.17 15.04 24.61
N SER A 357 -9.21 15.86 24.46
CA SER A 357 -10.30 15.96 25.45
C SER A 357 -11.12 14.67 25.54
N ALA A 358 -11.42 14.03 24.40
CA ALA A 358 -12.11 12.75 24.37
C ALA A 358 -11.25 11.62 24.98
N SER A 359 -9.93 11.68 24.82
CA SER A 359 -9.00 10.70 25.40
C SER A 359 -8.97 10.76 26.93
N LEU A 360 -8.98 11.96 27.52
CA LEU A 360 -9.13 12.15 28.97
C LEU A 360 -10.49 11.66 29.47
N TRP A 361 -11.58 12.11 28.82
CA TRP A 361 -12.94 11.68 29.18
C TRP A 361 -13.10 10.15 29.14
N LEU A 362 -12.47 9.48 28.18
CA LEU A 362 -12.48 8.02 28.08
C LEU A 362 -11.66 7.36 29.20
N LEU A 363 -10.48 7.92 29.55
CA LEU A 363 -9.66 7.46 30.67
C LEU A 363 -10.45 7.50 31.98
N HIS A 364 -11.06 8.64 32.31
CA HIS A 364 -11.87 8.80 33.52
C HIS A 364 -13.08 7.85 33.51
N ARG A 365 -13.76 7.69 32.37
CA ARG A 365 -14.98 6.87 32.26
C ARG A 365 -14.74 5.36 32.29
N VAL A 366 -13.60 4.88 31.76
CA VAL A 366 -13.28 3.44 31.68
C VAL A 366 -12.45 2.97 32.87
N SER A 367 -11.50 3.80 33.31
CA SER A 367 -10.50 3.42 34.32
C SER A 367 -10.85 3.92 35.72
N GLY A 368 -11.72 4.94 35.85
CA GLY A 368 -11.96 5.66 37.11
C GLY A 368 -10.69 6.29 37.69
N SER A 369 -9.64 6.48 36.89
CA SER A 369 -8.30 6.80 37.37
C SER A 369 -8.01 8.30 37.23
N ASP A 370 -8.13 9.03 38.33
CA ASP A 370 -7.71 10.44 38.43
C ASP A 370 -6.20 10.58 38.71
N HIS A 371 -5.41 9.54 38.41
CA HIS A 371 -3.99 9.50 38.72
C HIS A 371 -3.19 10.34 37.69
N PRO A 372 -2.46 11.40 38.09
CA PRO A 372 -1.85 12.34 37.13
C PRO A 372 -0.89 11.69 36.12
N LEU A 373 -0.17 10.64 36.50
CA LEU A 373 0.69 9.91 35.56
C LEU A 373 -0.09 9.20 34.45
N ALA A 374 -1.31 8.71 34.71
CA ALA A 374 -2.15 8.06 33.71
C ALA A 374 -2.67 9.09 32.69
N GLU A 375 -3.11 10.26 33.18
CA GLU A 375 -3.49 11.39 32.32
C GLU A 375 -2.34 11.86 31.44
N VAL A 376 -1.13 12.01 31.99
CA VAL A 376 0.07 12.43 31.24
C VAL A 376 0.44 11.41 30.16
N VAL A 377 0.37 10.10 30.45
CA VAL A 377 0.62 9.05 29.45
C VAL A 377 -0.42 9.10 28.32
N VAL A 378 -1.71 9.16 28.66
CA VAL A 378 -2.81 9.25 27.67
C VAL A 378 -2.70 10.51 26.82
N LEU A 379 -2.44 11.68 27.43
CA LEU A 379 -2.26 12.93 26.72
C LEU A 379 -1.01 12.92 25.82
N THR A 380 0.07 12.28 26.23
CA THR A 380 1.29 12.19 25.43
C THR A 380 1.06 11.29 24.20
N LEU A 381 0.40 10.14 24.37
CA LEU A 381 0.02 9.26 23.26
C LEU A 381 -0.97 9.95 22.31
N ALA A 382 -2.00 10.63 22.83
CA ALA A 382 -2.95 11.38 22.04
C ALA A 382 -2.26 12.50 21.23
N ASN A 383 -1.39 13.30 21.84
CA ASN A 383 -0.64 14.36 21.15
C ASN A 383 0.33 13.81 20.09
N LEU A 384 0.96 12.64 20.32
CA LEU A 384 1.78 11.98 19.31
C LEU A 384 0.94 11.56 18.09
N CYS A 385 -0.23 10.96 18.32
CA CYS A 385 -1.19 10.62 17.27
C CYS A 385 -1.67 11.86 16.49
N VAL A 386 -2.04 12.94 17.18
CA VAL A 386 -2.40 14.24 16.56
C VAL A 386 -1.24 14.78 15.72
N THR A 387 -0.01 14.65 16.19
CA THR A 387 1.19 15.13 15.45
C THR A 387 1.41 14.36 14.16
N VAL A 388 1.27 13.02 14.18
CA VAL A 388 1.35 12.17 12.98
C VAL A 388 0.21 12.50 12.01
N LEU A 389 -1.03 12.57 12.49
CA LEU A 389 -2.20 12.94 11.68
C LEU A 389 -2.03 14.33 11.05
N ARG A 390 -1.49 15.30 11.81
CA ARG A 390 -1.19 16.66 11.33
C ARG A 390 -0.14 16.67 10.22
N PHE A 391 0.96 15.92 10.38
CA PHE A 391 1.97 15.77 9.32
C PHE A 391 1.37 15.17 8.05
N VAL A 392 0.59 14.09 8.19
CA VAL A 392 -0.05 13.37 7.09
C VAL A 392 -1.06 14.27 6.38
N ALA A 393 -1.97 14.92 7.10
CA ALA A 393 -2.95 15.85 6.55
C ALA A 393 -2.27 17.03 5.84
N MET A 394 -1.22 17.61 6.44
CA MET A 394 -0.44 18.68 5.81
C MET A 394 0.15 18.23 4.47
N ARG A 395 0.65 17.00 4.39
CA ARG A 395 1.32 16.46 3.21
C ARG A 395 0.39 15.96 2.11
N THR A 396 -0.70 15.29 2.45
CA THR A 396 -1.60 14.62 1.48
C THR A 396 -2.81 15.46 1.07
N TRP A 397 -3.21 16.43 1.90
CA TRP A 397 -4.41 17.23 1.71
C TRP A 397 -4.11 18.74 1.65
N ILE A 398 -3.54 19.32 2.70
CA ILE A 398 -3.39 20.79 2.83
C ILE A 398 -2.39 21.34 1.80
N PHE A 399 -1.20 20.77 1.72
CA PHE A 399 -0.14 21.18 0.77
C PHE A 399 -0.02 20.23 -0.42
N ARG A 400 -1.11 19.50 -0.73
CA ARG A 400 -1.22 18.70 -1.95
C ARG A 400 -1.02 19.62 -3.15
N ARG A 401 0.12 19.49 -3.85
CA ARG A 401 0.36 20.18 -5.10
C ARG A 401 -0.79 19.84 -6.05
N GLY A 402 -1.53 20.85 -6.48
CA GLY A 402 -2.55 20.67 -7.50
C GLY A 402 -1.89 20.11 -8.76
N ARG A 403 -2.40 18.98 -9.27
CA ARG A 403 -2.27 18.64 -10.68
C ARG A 403 -3.24 19.52 -11.48
N THR A 404 -3.05 20.83 -11.40
CA THR A 404 -3.60 21.80 -12.34
C THR A 404 -2.57 21.90 -13.45
N GLY A 405 -2.77 21.12 -14.50
CA GLY A 405 -1.88 21.12 -15.65
C GLY A 405 -2.09 22.36 -16.51
N VAL A 406 -1.07 22.68 -17.30
CA VAL A 406 -1.25 23.24 -18.63
C VAL A 406 -0.32 22.41 -19.51
N VAL A 407 -0.91 21.60 -20.39
CA VAL A 407 -0.23 21.22 -21.63
C VAL A 407 -0.39 22.46 -22.51
N ASP A 408 0.58 23.37 -22.47
CA ASP A 408 0.61 24.46 -23.46
C ASP A 408 1.22 23.86 -24.70
N GLY A 409 0.36 23.24 -25.51
CA GLY A 409 0.69 22.72 -26.82
C GLY A 409 0.91 23.85 -27.81
N ARG A 410 1.88 24.72 -27.55
CA ARG A 410 2.53 25.47 -28.61
C ARG A 410 3.42 24.49 -29.36
N VAL A 411 2.87 24.02 -30.48
CA VAL A 411 3.68 23.45 -31.55
C VAL A 411 4.71 24.51 -31.93
N ASP A 412 6.00 24.19 -31.82
CA ASP A 412 7.06 24.94 -32.49
C ASP A 412 6.86 24.74 -34.00
N GLU A 413 6.03 25.58 -34.62
CA GLU A 413 5.79 25.59 -36.06
C GLU A 413 7.02 26.10 -36.86
N ASP A 414 8.05 26.59 -36.16
CA ASP A 414 9.20 27.29 -36.74
C ASP A 414 10.48 26.43 -36.86
N ARG A 415 10.32 25.09 -36.87
CA ARG A 415 11.42 24.13 -37.16
C ARG A 415 11.19 23.23 -38.38
N GLY A 416 10.11 23.45 -39.12
CA GLY A 416 9.82 22.72 -40.37
C GLY A 416 10.42 23.34 -41.64
N MET A 417 10.74 24.64 -41.65
CA MET A 417 10.96 25.40 -42.90
C MET A 417 12.43 25.73 -43.26
N GLN A 418 13.41 25.12 -42.59
CA GLN A 418 14.85 25.34 -42.84
C GLN A 418 15.63 24.09 -43.31
N HIS A 419 14.95 22.99 -43.63
CA HIS A 419 15.61 21.82 -44.26
C HIS A 419 15.19 21.55 -45.71
N ASP A 420 14.19 22.26 -46.23
CA ASP A 420 13.64 22.06 -47.59
C ASP A 420 14.07 23.16 -48.59
N ARG A 421 15.21 23.83 -48.33
CA ARG A 421 15.84 24.82 -49.24
C ARG A 421 17.34 24.60 -49.47
N ALA A 422 17.84 23.41 -49.12
CA ALA A 422 19.25 23.05 -49.26
C ALA A 422 19.51 21.94 -50.31
N HIS A 423 18.51 21.60 -51.14
CA HIS A 423 18.61 20.55 -52.16
C HIS A 423 18.16 20.97 -53.57
N GLU A 424 18.12 22.27 -53.84
CA GLU A 424 17.79 22.82 -55.17
C GLU A 424 18.75 23.96 -55.56
N ALA A 425 20.05 23.75 -55.34
CA ALA A 425 21.15 24.62 -55.81
C ALA A 425 22.54 23.92 -55.75
N ASP A 426 22.69 22.79 -56.44
CA ASP A 426 23.92 22.33 -57.14
C ASP A 426 23.64 21.01 -57.91
#